data_AF-A0A3B8HJK3-F1
#
_entry.id   AF-A0A3B8HJK3-F1
#
_cell.length_a   1.000
_cell.length_b   1.000
_cell.length_c   1.000
_cell.angle_alpha   90.00
_cell.angle_beta   90.00
_cell.angle_gamma   90.00
#
_symmetry.space_group_name_H-M   'P 1'
#
loop_
_entity.id
_entity.type
_entity.pdbx_description
1 polymer ?
#
loop_
_entity_poly.entity_id
_entity_poly.type
_entity_poly.pdbx_seq_one_letter_code
_entity_poly.pdbx_strand_id
1 'polypeptide(L)'
;AATTPNMAKTTTTPRGNHEQPFSLPLLAFASGATYVARWTMLHTRDLTKSVEEALQRRGFSFIEVLAPCPTGYGRRNKERPLDSLKLY
;
A
#
# COMPACT_ATOMS: atom_id res chain seq x y z
N ALA A 1 8.99 3.71 5.69
CA ALA A 1 8.81 3.38 4.26
C ALA A 1 8.32 4.63 3.54
N ALA A 2 8.50 4.74 2.22
CA ALA A 2 8.04 5.91 1.46
C ALA A 2 6.51 6.08 1.47
N THR A 3 5.77 5.03 1.84
CA THR A 3 4.31 5.02 2.01
C THR A 3 3.87 5.24 3.47
N THR A 4 4.80 5.47 4.40
CA THR A 4 4.46 5.65 5.82
C THR A 4 3.61 6.92 5.99
N PRO A 5 2.38 6.83 6.55
CA PRO A 5 1.51 7.98 6.71
C PRO A 5 2.14 9.11 7.52
N ASN A 6 1.69 10.34 7.27
CA ASN A 6 2.13 11.51 8.03
C ASN A 6 1.92 11.29 9.54
N MET A 7 2.88 11.72 10.35
CA MET A 7 2.92 11.57 11.81
C MET A 7 2.96 10.12 12.34
N ALA A 8 2.97 9.10 11.47
CA ALA A 8 3.09 7.72 11.92
C ALA A 8 4.49 7.42 12.48
N LYS A 9 4.54 6.70 13.58
CA LYS A 9 5.76 6.38 14.33
C LYS A 9 6.40 5.10 13.83
N THR A 10 7.70 5.15 13.55
CA THR A 10 8.51 3.98 13.17
C THR A 10 9.75 3.85 14.05
N THR A 11 10.64 2.89 13.76
CA THR A 11 11.90 2.74 14.49
C THR A 11 12.84 3.94 14.28
N THR A 12 12.93 4.44 13.04
CA THR A 12 13.82 5.55 12.68
C THR A 12 13.14 6.92 12.80
N THR A 13 11.80 6.95 12.79
CA THR A 13 10.99 8.16 13.02
C THR A 13 10.13 8.05 14.28
N PRO A 14 10.73 8.05 15.50
CA PRO A 14 9.98 7.88 16.75
C PRO A 14 9.06 9.07 17.07
N ARG A 15 9.36 10.26 16.54
CA ARG A 15 8.55 11.48 16.68
C ARG A 15 7.45 11.60 15.62
N GLY A 16 7.35 10.64 14.69
CA GLY A 16 6.42 10.67 13.57
C GLY A 16 7.14 10.93 12.24
N ASN A 17 6.54 10.49 11.14
CA ASN A 17 7.00 10.83 9.80
C ASN A 17 6.60 12.27 9.46
N HIS A 18 7.57 13.12 9.10
CA HIS A 18 7.33 14.50 8.69
C HIS A 18 7.13 14.67 7.18
N GLU A 19 7.44 13.62 6.41
CA GLU A 19 7.31 13.62 4.95
C GLU A 19 5.91 13.16 4.52
N GLN A 20 5.44 13.69 3.40
CA GLN A 20 4.20 13.25 2.78
C GLN A 20 4.37 11.84 2.19
N PRO A 21 3.45 10.90 2.45
CA PRO A 21 3.53 9.56 1.87
C PRO A 21 3.33 9.60 0.36
N PHE A 22 4.08 8.76 -0.35
CA PHE A 22 3.90 8.59 -1.78
C PHE A 22 2.65 7.76 -2.10
N SER A 23 1.91 8.19 -3.12
CA SER A 23 0.91 7.34 -3.78
C SER A 23 1.59 6.51 -4.87
N LEU A 24 2.00 5.28 -4.53
CA LEU A 24 2.68 4.38 -5.46
C LEU A 24 1.90 4.10 -6.75
N PRO A 25 0.56 3.91 -6.75
CA PRO A 25 -0.21 3.69 -7.97
C PRO A 25 -0.18 4.91 -8.89
N LEU A 26 -0.29 6.12 -8.33
CA LEU A 26 -0.20 7.35 -9.11
C LEU A 26 1.21 7.55 -9.67
N LEU A 27 2.24 7.21 -8.88
CA LEU A 27 3.62 7.24 -9.34
C LEU A 27 3.84 6.25 -10.50
N ALA A 28 3.40 5.00 -10.35
CA ALA A 28 3.51 3.98 -11.40
C ALA A 28 2.75 4.39 -12.68
N PHE A 29 1.56 4.95 -12.53
CA PHE A 29 0.77 5.49 -13.65
C PHE A 29 1.52 6.62 -14.36
N ALA A 30 2.02 7.60 -13.60
CA ALA A 30 2.79 8.72 -14.16
C ALA A 30 4.11 8.26 -14.81
N SER A 31 4.70 7.16 -14.35
CA SER A 31 5.87 6.52 -14.94
C SER A 31 5.58 5.67 -16.19
N GLY A 32 4.32 5.57 -16.63
CA GLY A 32 3.94 4.87 -17.86
C GLY A 32 3.58 3.40 -17.70
N ALA A 33 3.20 2.95 -16.50
CA ALA A 33 2.64 1.62 -16.31
C ALA A 33 1.38 1.41 -17.16
N THR A 34 1.30 0.27 -17.86
CA THR A 34 0.17 -0.06 -18.75
C THR A 34 -1.01 -0.67 -18.02
N TYR A 35 -0.79 -1.08 -16.76
CA TYR A 35 -1.82 -1.54 -15.84
C TYR A 35 -1.43 -1.12 -14.42
N VAL A 36 -2.39 -0.55 -13.68
CA VAL A 36 -2.22 -0.14 -12.29
C VAL A 36 -3.46 -0.55 -11.51
N ALA A 37 -3.28 -1.29 -10.42
CA ALA A 37 -4.35 -1.65 -9.49
C ALA A 37 -3.90 -1.50 -8.03
N ARG A 38 -4.85 -1.24 -7.14
CA ARG A 38 -4.64 -1.20 -5.69
C ARG A 38 -5.74 -2.00 -5.00
N TRP A 39 -5.35 -2.90 -4.12
CA TRP A 39 -6.27 -3.72 -3.33
C TRP A 39 -5.78 -3.86 -1.90
N THR A 40 -6.68 -4.18 -0.99
CA THR A 40 -6.32 -4.68 0.34
C THR A 40 -6.24 -6.21 0.31
N MET A 41 -5.52 -6.83 1.27
CA MET A 41 -5.51 -8.30 1.40
C MET A 41 -6.90 -8.93 1.59
N LEU A 42 -7.92 -8.17 2.04
CA LEU A 42 -9.30 -8.65 2.19
C LEU A 42 -10.01 -8.92 0.85
N HIS A 43 -9.60 -8.27 -0.24
CA HIS A 43 -10.24 -8.35 -1.56
C HIS A 43 -9.64 -9.49 -2.39
N THR A 44 -9.57 -10.71 -1.84
CA THR A 44 -8.82 -11.82 -2.45
C THR A 44 -9.28 -12.14 -3.88
N ARG A 45 -10.60 -12.15 -4.13
CA ARG A 45 -11.15 -12.43 -5.47
C ARG A 45 -10.74 -11.40 -6.51
N ASP A 46 -10.85 -10.12 -6.17
CA ASP A 46 -10.53 -9.02 -7.08
C ASP A 46 -9.02 -8.87 -7.27
N LEU A 47 -8.25 -9.14 -6.22
CA LEU A 47 -6.80 -9.23 -6.29
C LEU A 47 -6.35 -10.35 -7.22
N THR A 48 -6.91 -11.56 -7.11
CA THR A 48 -6.59 -12.67 -8.02
C THR A 48 -6.90 -12.31 -9.47
N LYS A 49 -8.10 -11.78 -9.75
CA LYS A 49 -8.47 -11.33 -11.11
C LYS A 49 -7.53 -10.24 -11.64
N SER A 50 -7.12 -9.31 -10.77
CA SER A 50 -6.21 -8.23 -11.15
C SER A 50 -4.82 -8.76 -11.50
N VAL A 51 -4.35 -9.77 -10.78
CA VAL A 51 -3.08 -10.46 -11.11
C VAL A 51 -3.22 -11.21 -12.44
N GLU A 52 -4.33 -11.92 -12.67
CA GLU A 52 -4.60 -12.59 -13.95
C GLU A 52 -4.62 -11.60 -15.13
N GLU A 53 -5.31 -10.47 -15.00
CA GLU A 53 -5.36 -9.42 -16.03
C GLU A 53 -3.96 -8.80 -16.26
N ALA A 54 -3.25 -8.49 -15.18
CA ALA A 54 -1.92 -7.89 -15.25
C ALA A 54 -0.90 -8.78 -15.97
N LEU A 55 -1.03 -10.10 -15.86
CA LEU A 55 -0.17 -11.07 -16.55
C LEU A 55 -0.50 -11.18 -18.06
N GLN A 56 -1.73 -10.89 -18.47
CA GLN A 56 -2.15 -10.90 -19.87
C GLN A 56 -1.83 -9.58 -20.60
N ARG A 57 -1.61 -8.49 -19.85
CA ARG A 57 -1.24 -7.18 -20.38
C ARG A 57 0.20 -7.20 -20.93
N ARG A 58 0.41 -6.53 -22.07
CA ARG A 58 1.76 -6.24 -22.57
C ARG A 58 2.28 -4.96 -21.91
N GLY A 59 3.53 -5.00 -21.44
CA GLY A 59 4.18 -3.87 -20.78
C GLY A 59 4.29 -4.04 -19.27
N PHE A 60 4.61 -2.95 -18.58
CA PHE A 60 4.80 -2.97 -17.13
C PHE A 60 3.46 -2.83 -16.39
N SER A 61 3.13 -3.85 -15.61
CA SER A 61 1.94 -3.89 -14.74
C SER A 61 2.34 -3.69 -13.28
N PHE A 62 1.63 -2.83 -12.56
CA PHE A 62 1.86 -2.55 -11.14
C PHE A 62 0.60 -2.85 -10.32
N ILE A 63 0.73 -3.66 -9.27
CA ILE A 63 -0.35 -3.94 -8.33
C ILE A 63 0.15 -3.67 -6.92
N GLU A 64 -0.51 -2.75 -6.22
CA GLU A 64 -0.23 -2.48 -4.81
C GLU A 64 -1.22 -3.23 -3.91
N VAL A 65 -0.68 -3.99 -2.95
CA VAL A 65 -1.47 -4.73 -1.98
C VAL A 65 -1.25 -4.16 -0.59
N LEU A 66 -2.31 -3.61 0.01
CA LEU A 66 -2.29 -3.02 1.33
C LEU A 66 -2.49 -4.10 2.40
N ALA A 67 -1.51 -4.20 3.30
CA ALA A 67 -1.41 -5.21 4.33
C ALA A 67 -1.09 -4.57 5.70
N PRO A 68 -1.89 -4.83 6.76
CA PRO A 68 -1.53 -4.39 8.10
C PRO A 68 -0.27 -5.11 8.59
N CYS A 69 0.62 -4.36 9.25
CA CYS A 69 1.80 -4.90 9.93
C CYS A 69 1.62 -4.79 11.45
N PRO A 70 1.02 -5.78 12.12
CA PRO A 70 0.65 -5.67 13.54
C PRO A 70 1.86 -5.48 14.47
N THR A 71 2.94 -6.22 14.23
CA THR A 71 4.12 -6.26 15.11
C THR A 71 4.98 -4.99 15.03
N GLY A 72 5.16 -4.48 13.80
CA GLY A 72 6.00 -3.32 13.49
C GLY A 72 5.23 -2.00 13.57
N TYR A 73 4.27 -1.82 12.66
CA TYR A 73 3.54 -0.57 12.49
C TYR A 73 2.40 -0.42 13.51
N GLY A 74 1.50 -1.42 13.58
CA GLY A 74 0.29 -1.36 14.41
C GLY A 74 0.62 -1.17 15.89
N ARG A 75 1.56 -1.95 16.43
CA ARG A 75 2.03 -1.84 17.82
C ARG A 75 2.56 -0.44 18.19
N ARG A 76 3.28 0.23 17.28
CA ARG A 76 3.87 1.56 17.52
C ARG A 76 2.85 2.69 17.38
N ASN A 77 1.85 2.50 16.52
CA ASN A 77 0.81 3.49 16.23
C ASN A 77 -0.49 3.24 17.01
N LYS A 78 -0.52 2.18 17.83
CA LYS A 78 -1.70 1.76 18.62
C LYS A 78 -2.93 1.49 17.73
N GLU A 79 -2.69 1.00 16.52
CA GLU A 79 -3.74 0.68 15.55
C GLU A 79 -4.05 -0.81 15.55
N ARG A 80 -5.34 -1.14 15.42
CA ARG A 80 -5.77 -2.53 15.21
C ARG A 80 -5.69 -2.85 13.71
N PRO A 81 -5.34 -4.09 13.32
CA PRO A 81 -5.18 -4.46 11.92
C PRO A 81 -6.39 -4.13 11.02
N LEU A 82 -7.61 -4.34 11.53
CA LEU A 82 -8.84 -4.03 10.80
C LEU A 82 -9.11 -2.54 10.66
N ASP A 83 -8.70 -1.75 11.66
CA ASP A 83 -8.88 -0.29 11.63
C ASP A 83 -7.91 0.33 10.61
N SER A 84 -6.66 -0.17 10.55
CA SER A 84 -5.70 0.22 9.52
C SER A 84 -6.22 -0.08 8.11
N LEU A 85 -6.99 -1.15 7.92
CA LEU A 85 -7.56 -1.52 6.62
C LEU A 85 -8.76 -0.68 6.19
N LYS A 86 -9.46 -0.02 7.11
CA LYS A 86 -10.57 0.91 6.80
C LYS A 86 -10.08 2.30 6.38
N LEU A 87 -8.83 2.60 6.70
CA LEU A 87 -8.20 3.90 6.43
C LEU A 87 -7.76 4.06 4.97
N TYR A 88 -7.83 2.97 4.19
CA TYR A 88 -7.44 2.90 2.79
C TYR A 88 -8.60 2.44 1.93
#